data_AF-A0AAN9UC26-F1
#
_entry.id   AF-A0AAN9UC26-F1
#
_cell.length_a   1.000
_cell.length_b   1.000
_cell.length_c   1.000
_cell.angle_alpha   90.00
_cell.angle_beta   90.00
_cell.angle_gamma   90.00
#
_symmetry.space_group_name_H-M   'P 1'
#
loop_
_entity.id
_entity.type
_entity.pdbx_description
1 polymer ?
#
loop_
_entity_poly.entity_id
_entity_poly.type
_entity_poly.pdbx_seq_one_letter_code
_entity_poly.pdbx_strand_id
1 'polypeptide(L)'
;MPSGHAIATVGDTVVAETDNWEEVEGNVYFPPVSVKKEYLSKTGHSTYCPWKGDASYYTIKVDGEPALAISPCNGTTASDTLHIGNDLQNAAWYYPEPKEKAENIKDYVAFYKTKVTVTKS
;
A
#
# COMPACT_ATOMS: atom_id res chain seq x y z
N MET A 1 6.49 -21.75 7.01
CA MET A 1 5.89 -20.84 6.03
C MET A 1 4.43 -20.71 6.41
N PRO A 2 3.88 -19.49 6.58
CA PRO A 2 2.45 -19.34 6.79
C PRO A 2 1.73 -19.95 5.59
N SER A 3 0.97 -21.03 5.82
CA SER A 3 0.20 -21.73 4.80
C SER A 3 -1.16 -21.05 4.63
N GLY A 4 -1.15 -19.79 4.23
CA GLY A 4 -2.32 -18.93 4.25
C GLY A 4 -2.39 -18.02 3.04
N HIS A 5 -3.60 -17.77 2.54
CA HIS A 5 -3.82 -16.97 1.36
C HIS A 5 -4.17 -15.53 1.77
N ALA A 6 -3.45 -14.55 1.24
CA ALA A 6 -3.66 -13.15 1.52
C ALA A 6 -4.17 -12.41 0.28
N ILE A 7 -5.24 -11.63 0.46
CA ILE A 7 -5.86 -10.81 -0.58
C ILE A 7 -5.95 -9.38 -0.05
N ALA A 8 -5.55 -8.42 -0.89
CA ALA A 8 -5.76 -7.00 -0.68
C ALA A 8 -6.76 -6.49 -1.71
N THR A 9 -7.89 -5.95 -1.23
CA THR A 9 -8.95 -5.39 -2.07
C THR A 9 -9.23 -3.94 -1.73
N VAL A 10 -9.59 -3.18 -2.76
CA VAL A 10 -10.10 -1.81 -2.63
C VAL A 10 -11.49 -1.80 -3.25
N GLY A 11 -12.51 -1.71 -2.41
CA GLY A 11 -13.89 -1.99 -2.83
C GLY A 11 -13.99 -3.42 -3.39
N ASP A 12 -14.42 -3.55 -4.65
CA ASP A 12 -14.52 -4.82 -5.37
C ASP A 12 -13.27 -5.17 -6.19
N THR A 13 -12.25 -4.32 -6.18
CA THR A 13 -11.03 -4.52 -7.00
C THR A 13 -9.94 -5.20 -6.19
N VAL A 14 -9.46 -6.36 -6.65
CA VAL A 14 -8.28 -7.04 -6.10
C VAL A 14 -7.01 -6.37 -6.60
N VAL A 15 -6.27 -5.73 -5.70
CA VAL A 15 -5.01 -5.02 -6.01
C VAL A 15 -3.77 -5.86 -5.72
N ALA A 16 -3.85 -6.85 -4.83
CA ALA A 16 -2.81 -7.83 -4.61
C ALA A 16 -3.38 -9.15 -4.07
N GLU A 17 -2.76 -10.27 -4.45
CA GLU A 17 -3.19 -11.61 -4.02
C GLU A 17 -1.97 -12.54 -3.99
N THR A 18 -1.74 -13.23 -2.87
CA THR A 18 -0.56 -14.09 -2.70
C THR A 18 -0.80 -15.20 -1.69
N ASP A 19 -0.21 -16.37 -1.94
CA ASP A 19 -0.11 -17.46 -0.96
C ASP A 19 1.15 -17.34 -0.08
N ASN A 20 2.10 -16.48 -0.48
CA ASN A 20 3.32 -16.21 0.25
C ASN A 20 3.35 -14.75 0.65
N TRP A 21 3.13 -14.48 1.94
CA TRP A 21 3.18 -13.16 2.55
C TRP A 21 4.02 -13.20 3.82
N GLU A 22 4.58 -12.04 4.16
CA GLU A 22 5.37 -11.85 5.37
C GLU A 22 4.61 -10.91 6.32
N GLU A 23 4.66 -11.17 7.63
CA GLU A 23 4.10 -10.25 8.62
C GLU A 23 5.19 -9.57 9.42
N VAL A 24 5.18 -8.24 9.43
CA VAL A 24 6.08 -7.46 10.27
C VAL A 24 5.30 -6.39 11.00
N GLU A 25 5.30 -6.45 12.33
CA GLU A 25 4.57 -5.52 13.21
C GLU A 25 3.07 -5.44 12.90
N GLY A 26 2.45 -6.58 12.60
CA GLY A 26 1.04 -6.67 12.26
C GLY A 26 0.70 -6.15 10.85
N ASN A 27 1.68 -5.75 10.05
CA ASN A 27 1.48 -5.38 8.64
C ASN A 27 1.80 -6.57 7.74
N VAL A 28 0.93 -6.83 6.77
CA VAL A 28 1.09 -7.89 5.78
C VAL A 28 1.83 -7.32 4.58
N TYR A 29 2.95 -7.95 4.25
CA TYR A 29 3.82 -7.61 3.15
C TYR A 29 3.61 -8.61 2.02
N PHE A 30 3.23 -8.08 0.86
CA PHE A 30 2.97 -8.84 -0.36
C PHE A 30 4.19 -8.77 -1.27
N PRO A 31 4.61 -9.89 -1.88
CA PRO A 31 5.72 -9.88 -2.80
C PRO A 31 5.35 -9.05 -4.05
N PRO A 32 6.31 -8.34 -4.67
CA PRO A 32 6.04 -7.38 -5.74
C PRO A 32 5.50 -8.02 -7.02
N VAL A 33 5.62 -9.34 -7.16
CA VAL A 33 5.08 -10.14 -8.28
C VAL A 33 3.59 -10.40 -8.14
N SER A 34 3.10 -10.45 -6.90
CA SER A 34 1.70 -10.70 -6.55
C SER A 34 0.86 -9.42 -6.48
N VAL A 35 1.52 -8.27 -6.65
CA VAL A 35 0.91 -6.95 -6.53
C VAL A 35 0.68 -6.39 -7.93
N LYS A 36 -0.55 -5.97 -8.22
CA LYS A 36 -0.93 -5.42 -9.52
C LYS A 36 -0.46 -3.97 -9.64
N LYS A 37 0.74 -3.81 -10.19
CA LYS A 37 1.38 -2.49 -10.39
C LYS A 37 0.59 -1.57 -11.33
N GLU A 38 -0.33 -2.10 -12.14
CA GLU A 38 -1.23 -1.30 -12.97
C GLU A 38 -2.10 -0.34 -12.14
N TYR A 39 -2.50 -0.75 -10.94
CA TYR A 39 -3.25 0.08 -10.00
C TYR A 39 -2.33 0.90 -9.09
N LEU A 40 -1.01 0.71 -9.14
CA LEU A 40 -0.05 1.42 -8.30
C LEU A 40 0.70 2.51 -9.07
N SER A 41 0.55 3.74 -8.62
CA SER A 41 1.33 4.87 -9.09
C SER A 41 2.41 5.21 -8.08
N LYS A 42 3.69 5.18 -8.50
CA LYS A 42 4.80 5.64 -7.66
C LYS A 42 4.62 7.12 -7.32
N THR A 43 4.93 7.49 -6.08
CA THR A 43 5.03 8.88 -5.67
C THR A 43 6.47 9.21 -5.30
N GLY A 44 6.82 10.50 -5.29
CA GLY A 44 8.11 10.97 -4.76
C GLY A 44 8.16 11.00 -3.23
N HIS A 45 7.17 10.44 -2.54
CA HIS A 45 7.10 10.44 -1.09
C HIS A 45 7.85 9.24 -0.53
N SER A 46 8.82 9.52 0.35
CA SER A 46 9.56 8.51 1.10
C SER A 46 9.70 8.92 2.56
N THR A 47 9.73 7.93 3.44
CA THR A 47 9.98 8.13 4.87
C THR A 47 11.14 7.27 5.32
N TYR A 48 11.91 7.77 6.28
CA TYR A 48 13.08 7.06 6.78
C TYR A 48 12.76 6.37 8.12
N CYS A 49 13.04 5.08 8.20
CA CYS A 49 12.92 4.28 9.42
C CYS A 49 14.31 3.83 9.91
N PRO A 50 14.70 4.10 11.17
CA PRO A 50 16.06 3.82 11.67
C PRO A 50 16.53 2.37 11.55
N TRP A 51 15.62 1.40 11.58
CA TRP A 51 15.95 -0.02 11.56
C TRP A 51 15.46 -0.77 10.31
N LYS A 52 14.50 -0.21 9.57
CA LYS A 52 13.97 -0.78 8.32
C LYS A 52 14.61 -0.19 7.08
N GLY A 53 15.06 1.06 7.11
CA GLY A 53 15.57 1.77 5.93
C GLY A 53 14.55 2.76 5.37
N ASP A 54 14.71 3.12 4.10
CA ASP A 54 13.87 4.08 3.39
C ASP A 54 12.61 3.41 2.85
N ALA A 55 11.45 3.84 3.33
CA ALA A 55 10.15 3.44 2.81
C ALA A 55 9.76 4.35 1.66
N SER A 56 9.37 3.76 0.54
CA SER A 56 8.77 4.48 -0.59
C SER A 56 7.27 4.21 -0.64
N TYR A 57 6.49 5.19 -1.10
CA TYR A 57 5.02 5.08 -1.12
C TYR A 57 4.46 4.93 -2.53
N TYR A 58 3.31 4.25 -2.61
CA TYR A 58 2.49 4.13 -3.80
C TYR A 58 1.10 4.72 -3.53
N THR A 59 0.59 5.43 -4.53
CA THR A 59 -0.81 5.81 -4.64
C THR A 59 -1.56 4.73 -5.39
N ILE A 60 -2.69 4.27 -4.86
CA ILE A 60 -3.53 3.27 -5.54
C ILE A 60 -4.59 4.02 -6.36
N LYS A 61 -4.68 3.71 -7.65
CA LYS A 61 -5.69 4.25 -8.56
C LYS A 61 -6.65 3.14 -8.93
N VAL A 62 -7.88 3.21 -8.43
CA VAL A 62 -8.96 2.28 -8.79
C VAL A 62 -10.18 3.07 -9.21
N ASP A 63 -10.89 2.61 -10.23
CA ASP A 63 -12.10 3.27 -10.75
C ASP A 63 -13.35 3.09 -9.85
N GLY A 64 -13.19 2.68 -8.59
CA GLY A 64 -14.29 2.41 -7.65
C GLY A 64 -14.26 3.32 -6.43
N GLU A 65 -15.43 3.71 -5.90
CA GLU A 65 -15.51 4.58 -4.71
C GLU A 65 -14.76 3.96 -3.52
N PRO A 66 -13.72 4.62 -2.98
CA PRO A 66 -13.06 4.12 -1.80
C PRO A 66 -14.01 4.32 -0.63
N ALA A 67 -14.34 3.24 0.07
CA ALA A 67 -15.38 3.21 1.10
C ALA A 67 -15.20 4.18 2.28
N LEU A 68 -14.13 4.99 2.34
CA LEU A 68 -13.88 5.95 3.42
C LEU A 68 -13.09 7.18 2.93
N ALA A 69 -13.67 8.00 2.05
CA ALA A 69 -13.19 9.36 1.81
C ALA A 69 -13.79 10.35 2.83
N ILE A 70 -13.53 10.16 4.12
CA ILE A 70 -13.54 11.28 5.07
C ILE A 70 -12.09 11.73 5.24
N SER A 71 -11.74 12.80 4.52
CA SER A 71 -10.50 13.54 4.76
C SER A 71 -10.75 14.54 5.89
N PRO A 72 -10.18 14.40 7.09
CA PRO A 72 -10.20 15.45 8.08
C PRO A 72 -8.89 16.20 7.97
N CYS A 73 -8.79 17.21 7.10
CA CYS A 73 -7.91 18.34 7.42
C CYS A 73 -8.23 19.59 6.60
N ASN A 74 -8.58 20.60 7.38
CA ASN A 74 -8.65 22.03 7.13
C ASN A 74 -7.50 22.57 6.25
N GLY A 75 -7.86 23.35 5.22
CA GLY A 75 -7.00 24.38 4.64
C GLY A 75 -6.00 23.91 3.57
N THR A 76 -6.46 23.73 2.33
CA THR A 76 -5.58 23.97 1.17
C THR A 76 -6.37 24.72 0.10
N THR A 77 -5.92 25.94 -0.17
CA THR A 77 -6.49 26.87 -1.15
C THR A 77 -6.50 26.28 -2.55
N ALA A 78 -7.62 26.44 -3.23
CA ALA A 78 -7.85 26.07 -4.61
C ALA A 78 -6.80 26.70 -5.56
N SER A 79 -5.90 25.88 -6.09
CA SER A 79 -5.22 26.07 -7.39
C SER A 79 -4.40 24.81 -7.68
N ASP A 80 -5.07 23.70 -7.96
CA ASP A 80 -4.71 22.79 -9.05
C ASP A 80 -5.63 21.57 -9.02
N THR A 81 -6.53 21.55 -9.99
CA THR A 81 -7.27 20.38 -10.50
C THR A 81 -7.93 19.48 -9.46
N LEU A 82 -9.23 19.72 -9.31
CA LEU A 82 -10.26 18.77 -8.90
C LEU A 82 -9.96 17.34 -9.42
N HIS A 83 -9.41 16.48 -8.56
CA HIS A 83 -9.43 15.04 -8.75
C HIS A 83 -10.63 14.51 -7.98
N ILE A 84 -11.83 14.52 -8.60
CA ILE A 84 -12.92 13.60 -8.24
C ILE A 84 -12.51 12.22 -8.79
N GLY A 85 -11.33 11.78 -8.37
CA GLY A 85 -10.70 10.53 -8.76
C GLY A 85 -10.44 9.78 -7.47
N ASN A 86 -10.82 8.52 -7.47
CA ASN A 86 -10.80 7.61 -6.33
C ASN A 86 -9.36 7.14 -5.99
N ASP A 87 -8.40 8.06 -6.09
CA ASP A 87 -6.98 7.80 -5.91
C ASP A 87 -6.65 7.78 -4.43
N LEU A 88 -6.34 6.60 -3.91
CA LEU A 88 -5.88 6.43 -2.53
C LEU A 88 -4.40 6.82 -2.44
N GLN A 89 -4.16 8.09 -2.14
CA GLN A 89 -2.80 8.62 -1.97
C GLN A 89 -2.05 7.93 -0.84
N ASN A 90 -0.78 7.57 -1.07
CA ASN A 90 0.09 6.92 -0.08
C ASN A 90 -0.62 5.75 0.62
N ALA A 91 -1.32 4.91 -0.15
CA ALA A 91 -2.11 3.80 0.39
C ALA A 91 -1.32 2.49 0.51
N ALA A 92 -0.18 2.42 -0.16
CA ALA A 92 0.77 1.34 -0.02
C ALA A 92 2.18 1.88 0.17
N TRP A 93 3.05 1.10 0.81
CA TRP A 93 4.47 1.41 0.97
C TRP A 93 5.32 0.16 0.80
N TYR A 94 6.58 0.35 0.46
CA TYR A 94 7.56 -0.72 0.25
C TYR A 94 8.96 -0.24 0.62
N TYR A 95 9.86 -1.19 0.87
CA TYR A 95 11.27 -0.91 1.17
C TYR A 95 12.14 -1.42 0.01
N PRO A 96 12.62 -0.55 -0.89
CA PRO A 96 13.54 -0.94 -1.96
C PRO A 96 14.93 -1.34 -1.42
N GLU A 97 15.37 -0.65 -0.37
CA GLU A 97 16.68 -0.86 0.26
C GLU A 97 16.51 -1.08 1.77
N PRO A 98 15.93 -2.23 2.19
CA PRO A 98 15.80 -2.52 3.60
C PRO A 98 17.16 -2.82 4.21
N LYS A 99 17.30 -2.56 5.52
CA LYS A 99 18.48 -3.02 6.28
C LYS A 99 18.47 -4.55 6.43
N GLU A 100 19.63 -5.15 6.74
CA GLU A 100 19.79 -6.61 6.88
C GLU A 100 18.69 -7.29 7.72
N LYS A 101 18.22 -6.64 8.78
CA LYS A 101 17.16 -7.17 9.65
C LYS A 101 15.77 -7.27 8.99
N ALA A 102 15.57 -6.57 7.88
CA ALA A 102 14.31 -6.50 7.13
C ALA A 102 14.50 -6.93 5.67
N GLU A 103 15.59 -7.63 5.35
CA GLU A 103 15.88 -8.10 3.99
C GLU A 103 14.81 -9.06 3.46
N ASN A 104 14.13 -9.79 4.35
CA ASN A 104 13.03 -10.68 4.01
C ASN A 104 11.79 -9.97 3.45
N ILE A 105 11.65 -8.66 3.64
CA ILE A 105 10.55 -7.84 3.08
C ILE A 105 11.03 -6.89 1.96
N LYS A 106 12.21 -7.16 1.39
CA LYS A 106 12.76 -6.34 0.31
C LYS A 106 11.84 -6.31 -0.90
N ASP A 107 11.48 -5.11 -1.33
CA ASP A 107 10.53 -4.83 -2.41
C ASP A 107 9.09 -5.34 -2.15
N TYR A 108 8.81 -5.83 -0.94
CA TYR A 108 7.45 -6.23 -0.60
C TYR A 108 6.61 -4.99 -0.32
N VAL A 109 5.37 -5.06 -0.77
CA VAL A 109 4.39 -3.98 -0.67
C VAL A 109 3.44 -4.27 0.48
N ALA A 110 3.34 -3.33 1.41
CA ALA A 110 2.33 -3.34 2.45
C ALA A 110 1.25 -2.29 2.16
N PHE A 111 0.05 -2.53 2.67
CA PHE A 111 -1.13 -1.69 2.44
C PHE A 111 -1.68 -1.14 3.74
N TYR A 112 -2.19 0.10 3.70
CA TYR A 112 -2.87 0.70 4.85
C TYR A 112 -4.23 0.05 5.05
N LYS A 113 -4.40 -0.68 6.15
CA LYS A 113 -5.67 -1.35 6.52
C LYS A 113 -6.87 -0.40 6.66
N THR A 114 -6.62 0.89 6.82
CA THR A 114 -7.66 1.93 6.88
C THR A 114 -8.21 2.30 5.51
N LYS A 115 -7.48 1.99 4.43
CA LYS A 115 -7.81 2.33 3.04
C LYS A 115 -8.04 1.08 2.18
N VAL A 116 -7.36 -0.01 2.49
CA VAL A 116 -7.35 -1.27 1.74
C VAL A 116 -7.80 -2.38 2.68
N THR A 117 -8.74 -3.19 2.23
CA THR A 117 -9.20 -4.37 2.96
C THR A 117 -8.21 -5.49 2.71
N VAL A 118 -7.46 -5.88 3.74
CA VAL A 118 -6.52 -7.00 3.67
C VAL A 118 -7.08 -8.17 4.45
N THR A 119 -7.40 -9.26 3.75
CA THR A 119 -7.86 -10.52 4.33
C THR A 119 -6.77 -11.57 4.19
N LYS A 120 -6.49 -12.31 5.26
CA LYS A 120 -5.59 -13.46 5.26
C LYS A 120 -6.32 -14.67 5.83
N SER A 121 -6.24 -15.82 5.18
CA SER A 121 -6.81 -17.11 5.63
C SER A 121 -5.75 -18.08 6.12
#